data_AF-A0A829PPI6-F1
#
_entry.id   AF-A0A829PPI6-F1
#
_cell.length_a   1.000
_cell.length_b   1.000
_cell.length_c   1.000
_cell.angle_alpha   90.00
_cell.angle_beta   90.00
_cell.angle_gamma   90.00
#
_symmetry.space_group_name_H-M   'P 1'
#
loop_
_entity.id
_entity.type
_entity.pdbx_description
1 polymer ?
#
loop_
_entity_poly.entity_id
_entity_poly.type
_entity_poly.pdbx_seq_one_letter_code
_entity_poly.pdbx_strand_id
1 'polypeptide(L)'
;MTDMENETRGQWYLRQLLGSANFNAGPTMRLMSGNLCHQIEHHIYPDLPSNRLHEISVRVREICERYDLPYTTGSMLFQYAKTWRTIAKLSLPDRFLHATADNAPETRSERMFVVLEQPQVPGVESVPRRGLKTAIAMVRERRRNKVAV
;
A
#
# COMPACT_ATOMS: atom_id res chain seq x y z
N MET A 1 12.09 16.89 -6.89
CA MET A 1 12.69 15.88 -6.00
C MET A 1 12.97 16.59 -4.69
N THR A 2 11.91 16.96 -3.98
CA THR A 2 11.93 17.91 -2.84
C THR A 2 11.04 17.42 -1.69
N ASP A 3 10.14 16.47 -1.93
CA ASP A 3 9.25 15.89 -0.91
C ASP A 3 9.96 15.00 0.12
N MET A 4 11.20 14.58 -0.14
CA MET A 4 11.95 13.71 0.79
C MET A 4 12.77 14.49 1.83
N GLU A 5 13.05 15.78 1.60
CA GLU A 5 13.98 16.55 2.44
C GLU A 5 13.33 17.00 3.77
N ASN A 6 12.00 17.07 3.83
CA ASN A 6 11.23 17.43 5.03
C ASN A 6 10.36 16.27 5.55
N GLU A 7 10.69 15.02 5.17
CA GLU A 7 9.92 13.84 5.56
C GLU A 7 10.08 13.56 7.06
N THR A 8 8.97 13.51 7.79
CA THR A 8 8.97 13.05 9.18
C THR A 8 9.28 11.56 9.24
N ARG A 9 9.80 11.08 10.38
CA ARG A 9 10.06 9.65 10.58
C ARG A 9 8.81 8.78 10.38
N GLY A 10 7.62 9.29 10.72
CA GLY A 10 6.35 8.59 10.47
C GLY A 10 6.03 8.45 8.98
N GLN A 11 6.24 9.51 8.20
CA GLN A 11 6.07 9.49 6.74
C GLN A 11 7.08 8.53 6.10
N TRP A 12 8.33 8.51 6.58
CA TRP A 12 9.34 7.55 6.12
C TRP A 12 8.88 6.10 6.32
N TYR A 13 8.39 5.75 7.52
CA TYR A 13 7.86 4.41 7.78
C TYR A 13 6.68 4.08 6.87
N LEU A 14 5.79 5.04 6.65
CA LEU A 14 4.63 4.86 5.79
C LEU A 14 5.04 4.62 4.33
N ARG A 15 6.03 5.36 3.84
CA ARG A 15 6.59 5.18 2.50
C ARG A 15 7.23 3.81 2.34
N GLN A 16 7.99 3.33 3.33
CA GLN A 16 8.56 1.98 3.29
C GLN A 16 7.47 0.90 3.29
N LEU A 17 6.44 1.07 4.12
CA LEU A 17 5.30 0.14 4.22
C LEU A 17 4.48 0.08 2.93
N LEU A 18 4.19 1.23 2.32
CA LEU A 18 3.38 1.33 1.10
C LEU A 18 4.16 1.01 -0.18
N GLY A 19 5.45 1.33 -0.20
CA GLY A 19 6.34 1.07 -1.34
C GLY A 19 6.83 -0.38 -1.44
N SER A 20 6.77 -1.13 -0.34
CA SER A 20 7.19 -2.53 -0.29
C SER A 20 6.00 -3.48 -0.25
N ALA A 21 6.24 -4.72 -0.69
CA ALA A 21 5.24 -5.76 -0.64
C ALA A 21 5.87 -7.09 -0.27
N ASN A 22 5.24 -7.79 0.68
CA ASN A 22 5.65 -9.12 1.08
C ASN A 22 4.96 -10.19 0.22
N PHE A 23 5.54 -11.38 0.21
CA PHE A 23 4.89 -12.54 -0.39
C PHE A 23 4.91 -13.75 0.54
N ASN A 24 3.82 -14.50 0.56
CA ASN A 24 3.70 -15.73 1.31
C ASN A 24 4.57 -16.80 0.66
N ALA A 25 5.70 -17.07 1.30
CA ALA A 25 6.59 -18.17 0.99
C ALA A 25 6.48 -19.23 2.10
N GLY A 26 6.22 -20.48 1.71
CA GLY A 26 6.39 -21.62 2.61
C GLY A 26 7.84 -21.74 3.12
N PRO A 27 8.12 -22.60 4.11
CA PRO A 27 9.45 -22.71 4.71
C PRO A 27 10.59 -22.90 3.68
N THR A 28 10.33 -23.72 2.66
CA THR A 28 11.28 -23.99 1.57
C THR A 28 11.54 -22.76 0.71
N MET A 29 10.49 -22.09 0.24
CA MET A 29 10.63 -20.87 -0.57
C MET A 29 11.24 -19.71 0.23
N ARG A 30 11.04 -19.69 1.55
CA ARG A 30 11.65 -18.70 2.44
C ARG A 30 13.15 -18.88 2.58
N LEU A 31 13.60 -20.12 2.73
CA LEU A 31 15.04 -20.43 2.74
C LEU A 31 15.65 -20.14 1.36
N MET A 32 15.01 -20.60 0.28
CA MET A 32 15.49 -20.39 -1.11
C MET A 32 15.56 -18.91 -1.51
N SER A 33 14.63 -18.09 -1.01
CA SER A 33 14.65 -16.64 -1.23
C SER A 33 15.52 -15.88 -0.21
N GLY A 34 16.17 -16.56 0.74
CA GLY A 34 16.99 -15.88 1.76
C GLY A 34 16.18 -14.95 2.67
N ASN A 35 14.90 -15.24 2.90
CA ASN A 35 13.91 -14.37 3.54
C ASN A 35 13.56 -13.08 2.79
N LEU A 36 13.83 -12.98 1.47
CA LEU A 36 13.30 -11.89 0.61
C LEU A 36 11.77 -11.77 0.64
N CYS A 37 11.05 -12.72 1.24
CA CYS A 37 9.61 -12.66 1.45
C CYS A 37 9.16 -11.57 2.46
N HIS A 38 10.07 -11.00 3.24
CA HIS A 38 9.82 -10.00 4.29
C HIS A 38 10.46 -8.63 3.95
N GLN A 39 10.16 -8.10 2.76
CA GLN A 39 10.70 -6.82 2.27
C GLN A 39 10.24 -5.63 3.11
N ILE A 40 8.98 -5.61 3.56
CA ILE A 40 8.46 -4.53 4.41
C ILE A 40 9.30 -4.42 5.69
N GLU A 41 9.57 -5.54 6.34
CA GLU A 41 10.36 -5.60 7.57
C GLU A 41 11.82 -5.26 7.30
N HIS A 42 12.38 -5.71 6.18
CA HIS A 42 13.75 -5.38 5.80
C HIS A 42 13.93 -3.86 5.57
N HIS A 43 12.95 -3.18 4.96
CA HIS A 43 13.03 -1.74 4.74
C HIS A 43 12.79 -0.92 6.01
N ILE A 44 11.97 -1.42 6.94
CA ILE A 44 11.69 -0.75 8.24
C ILE A 44 12.82 -1.02 9.26
N TYR A 45 13.48 -2.18 9.16
CA TYR A 45 14.58 -2.64 10.03
C TYR A 45 15.76 -3.19 9.21
N PRO A 46 16.52 -2.32 8.51
CA PRO A 46 17.62 -2.75 7.64
C PRO A 46 18.75 -3.46 8.37
N ASP A 47 18.97 -3.14 9.65
CA ASP A 47 20.04 -3.72 10.47
C ASP A 47 19.70 -5.12 11.03
N LEU A 48 18.46 -5.59 10.86
CA LEU A 48 18.04 -6.87 11.39
C LEU A 48 18.49 -8.02 10.48
N PRO A 49 19.11 -9.08 11.02
CA PRO A 49 19.45 -10.24 10.22
C PRO A 49 18.20 -10.95 9.70
N SER A 50 18.29 -11.45 8.46
CA SER A 50 17.15 -12.00 7.69
C SER A 50 16.42 -13.15 8.40
N ASN A 51 17.12 -13.90 9.26
CA ASN A 51 16.55 -14.99 10.05
C ASN A 51 15.48 -14.55 11.06
N ARG A 52 15.53 -13.29 11.54
CA ARG A 52 14.58 -12.74 12.52
C ARG A 52 13.43 -11.96 11.88
N LEU A 53 13.49 -11.66 10.58
CA LEU A 53 12.45 -10.91 9.88
C LEU A 53 11.07 -11.58 9.99
N HIS A 54 11.03 -12.91 10.01
CA HIS A 54 9.77 -13.62 10.18
C HIS A 54 9.11 -13.33 11.54
N GLU A 55 9.87 -13.37 12.62
CA GLU A 55 9.32 -13.13 13.96
C GLU A 55 8.78 -11.70 14.07
N ILE A 56 9.54 -10.73 13.52
CA ILE A 56 9.13 -9.33 13.50
C ILE A 56 7.92 -9.10 12.60
N SER A 57 7.78 -9.82 11.48
CA SER A 57 6.64 -9.68 10.57
C SER A 57 5.28 -9.89 11.25
N VAL A 58 5.23 -10.76 12.27
CA VAL A 58 4.00 -11.00 13.05
C VAL A 58 3.65 -9.75 13.86
N ARG A 59 4.62 -9.18 14.57
CA ARG A 59 4.43 -7.95 15.38
C ARG A 59 4.11 -6.73 14.52
N VAL A 60 4.80 -6.58 13.38
CA VAL A 60 4.55 -5.48 12.43
C VAL A 60 3.13 -5.57 11.87
N ARG A 61 2.64 -6.79 11.57
CA ARG A 61 1.26 -6.99 11.11
C ARG A 61 0.24 -6.59 12.17
N GLU A 62 0.44 -6.96 13.43
CA GLU A 62 -0.43 -6.56 14.55
C GLU A 62 -0.49 -5.04 14.73
N ILE A 63 0.66 -4.37 14.60
CA ILE A 63 0.73 -2.90 14.63
C ILE A 63 -0.05 -2.31 13.44
N CYS A 64 0.16 -2.83 12.24
CA CYS A 64 -0.56 -2.36 11.05
C CYS A 64 -2.07 -2.54 11.22
N GLU A 65 -2.53 -3.63 11.82
CA GLU A 65 -3.94 -3.86 12.11
C GLU A 65 -4.49 -2.89 13.16
N ARG A 66 -3.74 -2.66 14.26
CA ARG A 66 -4.12 -1.74 15.33
C ARG A 66 -4.28 -0.29 14.86
N TYR A 67 -3.41 0.15 13.96
CA TYR A 67 -3.43 1.53 13.43
C TYR A 67 -4.17 1.64 12.09
N ASP A 68 -4.87 0.58 11.66
CA ASP A 68 -5.60 0.51 10.40
C ASP A 68 -4.73 0.94 9.18
N LEU A 69 -3.50 0.43 9.16
CA LEU A 69 -2.52 0.60 8.08
C LEU A 69 -2.58 -0.61 7.12
N PRO A 70 -2.42 -0.38 5.81
CA PRO A 70 -2.40 -1.46 4.84
C PRO A 70 -1.09 -2.26 4.93
N TYR A 71 -1.20 -3.56 5.20
CA TYR A 71 -0.08 -4.49 5.16
C TYR A 71 -0.17 -5.35 3.89
N THR A 72 0.68 -5.07 2.90
CA THR A 72 0.60 -5.70 1.58
C THR A 72 1.31 -7.06 1.58
N THR A 73 0.53 -8.14 1.66
CA THR A 73 1.03 -9.53 1.55
C THR A 73 0.13 -10.34 0.60
N GLY A 74 0.73 -11.21 -0.22
CA GLY A 74 0.00 -12.11 -1.12
C GLY A 74 0.84 -13.31 -1.55
N SER A 75 0.30 -14.26 -2.31
CA SER A 75 1.15 -15.36 -2.84
C SER A 75 2.17 -14.81 -3.85
N MET A 76 3.33 -15.46 -3.97
CA MET A 76 4.39 -15.03 -4.89
C MET A 76 3.88 -14.92 -6.33
N LEU A 77 3.12 -15.91 -6.80
CA LEU A 77 2.55 -15.91 -8.15
C LEU A 77 1.57 -14.74 -8.35
N PHE A 78 0.76 -14.42 -7.33
CA PHE A 78 -0.18 -13.31 -7.42
C PHE A 78 0.52 -11.95 -7.44
N GLN A 79 1.58 -11.78 -6.65
CA GLN A 79 2.39 -10.56 -6.66
C GLN A 79 3.13 -10.42 -8.01
N TYR A 80 3.69 -11.51 -8.53
CA TYR A 80 4.31 -11.52 -9.85
C TYR A 80 3.32 -11.17 -10.97
N ALA A 81 2.13 -11.76 -10.95
CA ALA A 81 1.07 -11.46 -11.91
C ALA A 81 0.59 -10.00 -11.83
N LYS A 82 0.55 -9.41 -10.64
CA LYS A 82 0.27 -7.97 -10.47
C LYS A 82 1.35 -7.12 -11.13
N THR A 83 2.63 -7.41 -10.88
CA THR A 83 3.74 -6.68 -11.50
C THR A 83 3.67 -6.76 -13.02
N TRP A 84 3.45 -7.97 -13.56
CA TRP A 84 3.26 -8.16 -15.00
C TRP A 84 2.07 -7.37 -15.56
N ARG A 85 0.93 -7.38 -14.86
CA ARG A 85 -0.24 -6.58 -15.25
C ARG A 85 0.09 -5.09 -15.26
N THR A 86 0.82 -4.60 -14.26
CA THR A 86 1.26 -3.20 -14.19
C THR A 86 2.14 -2.85 -15.38
N ILE A 87 3.15 -3.69 -15.69
CA ILE A 87 4.04 -3.49 -16.84
C ILE A 87 3.23 -3.47 -18.14
N ALA A 88 2.36 -4.46 -18.35
CA ALA A 88 1.52 -4.54 -19.54
C ALA A 88 0.61 -3.29 -19.68
N LYS A 89 0.00 -2.85 -18.58
CA LYS A 89 -0.86 -1.67 -18.56
C LYS A 89 -0.09 -0.39 -18.85
N LEU A 90 1.09 -0.21 -18.25
CA LEU A 90 1.94 0.96 -18.48
C LEU A 90 2.65 0.92 -19.85
N SER A 91 2.69 -0.23 -20.52
CA SER A 91 3.17 -0.34 -21.90
C SER A 91 2.13 0.11 -22.94
N LEU A 92 0.87 0.29 -22.55
CA LEU A 92 -0.18 0.79 -23.42
C LEU A 92 -0.22 2.33 -23.43
N PRO A 93 -0.61 2.96 -24.56
CA PRO A 93 -0.79 4.41 -24.62
C PRO A 93 -1.81 4.94 -23.60
N ASP A 94 -1.53 6.10 -23.01
CA ASP A 94 -2.31 6.72 -21.93
C ASP A 94 -3.80 6.88 -22.24
N ARG A 95 -4.17 7.01 -23.52
CA ARG A 95 -5.58 7.07 -23.97
C ARG A 95 -6.43 5.85 -23.55
N PHE A 96 -5.79 4.73 -23.22
CA PHE A 96 -6.46 3.51 -22.76
C PHE A 96 -6.45 3.37 -21.22
N LEU A 97 -5.85 4.33 -20.49
CA LEU A 97 -5.79 4.33 -19.04
C LEU A 97 -6.93 5.16 -18.44
N HIS A 98 -7.89 4.48 -17.80
CA HIS A 98 -9.02 5.12 -17.11
C HIS A 98 -8.69 5.70 -15.73
N ALA A 99 -7.49 5.46 -15.20
CA ALA A 99 -7.09 5.90 -13.86
C ALA A 99 -6.08 7.05 -13.96
N THR A 100 -6.27 8.10 -13.15
CA THR A 100 -5.30 9.19 -13.03
C THR A 100 -4.03 8.71 -12.34
N ALA A 101 -2.91 9.37 -12.61
CA ALA A 101 -1.62 9.05 -11.99
C ALA A 101 -1.66 9.06 -10.45
N ASP A 102 -2.51 9.90 -9.87
CA ASP A 102 -2.71 10.03 -8.42
C ASP A 102 -3.54 8.90 -7.79
N ASN A 103 -4.40 8.24 -8.57
CA ASN A 103 -5.38 7.26 -8.06
C ASN A 103 -5.34 5.91 -8.75
N ALA A 104 -4.24 5.62 -9.46
CA ALA A 104 -4.01 4.30 -10.02
C ALA A 104 -3.69 3.31 -8.88
N PRO A 105 -4.18 2.06 -8.93
CA PRO A 105 -3.83 1.06 -7.93
C PRO A 105 -2.32 0.77 -7.88
N GLU A 106 -1.59 1.09 -8.97
CA GLU A 106 -0.15 0.92 -9.11
C GLU A 106 0.65 2.14 -8.62
N THR A 107 0.09 3.36 -8.74
CA THR A 107 0.70 4.62 -8.28
C THR A 107 -0.34 5.43 -7.51
N ARG A 108 -0.24 5.41 -6.18
CA ARG A 108 -1.18 6.08 -5.28
C ARG A 108 -0.50 7.26 -4.61
N SER A 109 -0.99 8.47 -4.87
CA SER A 109 -0.53 9.69 -4.19
C SER A 109 -1.54 10.12 -3.14
N GLU A 110 -1.10 10.74 -2.05
CA GLU A 110 -1.98 11.28 -1.01
C GLU A 110 -3.05 12.26 -1.54
N ARG A 111 -2.83 12.86 -2.72
CA ARG A 111 -3.81 13.72 -3.40
C ARG A 111 -5.13 13.01 -3.70
N MET A 112 -5.12 11.67 -3.75
CA MET A 112 -6.34 10.88 -3.89
C MET A 112 -7.31 11.04 -2.71
N PHE A 113 -6.85 11.49 -1.54
CA PHE A 113 -7.68 11.75 -0.37
C PHE A 113 -8.37 13.11 -0.40
N VAL A 114 -7.97 14.03 -1.28
CA VAL A 114 -8.65 15.34 -1.45
C VAL A 114 -10.13 15.16 -1.78
N VAL A 115 -10.50 14.06 -2.45
CA VAL A 115 -11.91 13.73 -2.72
C VAL A 115 -12.71 13.46 -1.44
N LEU A 116 -12.06 13.00 -0.35
CA LEU A 116 -12.68 12.79 0.95
C LEU A 116 -12.82 14.08 1.75
N GLU A 117 -11.97 15.08 1.49
CA GLU A 117 -11.95 16.39 2.17
C GLU A 117 -12.95 17.40 1.59
N GLN A 118 -13.63 17.09 0.47
CA GLN A 118 -14.65 17.97 -0.10
C GLN A 118 -15.80 18.20 0.90
N PRO A 119 -16.32 19.44 1.05
CA PRO A 119 -17.23 19.82 2.12
C PRO A 119 -18.46 18.91 2.16
N GLN A 120 -18.76 18.39 3.35
CA GLN A 120 -19.94 17.58 3.60
C GLN A 120 -21.21 18.36 3.23
N VAL A 121 -22.17 17.65 2.63
CA VAL A 121 -23.58 18.03 2.61
C VAL A 121 -24.01 18.34 4.06
N PRO A 122 -24.72 19.44 4.35
CA PRO A 122 -25.08 19.79 5.71
C PRO A 122 -25.86 18.64 6.38
N GLY A 123 -25.36 18.14 7.51
CA GLY A 123 -26.06 17.11 8.32
C GLY A 123 -25.38 15.73 8.41
N VAL A 124 -24.25 15.51 7.76
CA VAL A 124 -23.50 14.24 7.90
C VAL A 124 -22.40 14.40 8.95
N GLU A 125 -22.52 13.67 10.05
CA GLU A 125 -21.51 13.61 11.12
C GLU A 125 -20.09 13.45 10.55
N SER A 126 -19.16 14.23 11.09
CA SER A 126 -17.74 14.16 10.75
C SER A 126 -17.27 12.71 10.83
N VAL A 127 -16.87 12.14 9.69
CA VAL A 127 -16.36 10.77 9.61
C VAL A 127 -15.31 10.60 10.72
N PRO A 128 -15.47 9.66 11.67
CA PRO A 128 -14.49 9.46 12.73
C PRO A 128 -13.14 9.20 12.06
N ARG A 129 -12.07 9.81 12.56
CA ARG A 129 -10.70 9.65 12.05
C ARG A 129 -10.34 8.17 11.96
N ARG A 130 -10.60 7.58 10.79
CA ARG A 130 -10.36 6.19 10.43
C ARG A 130 -8.98 6.11 9.77
N GLY A 131 -8.29 4.98 9.95
CA GLY A 131 -6.93 4.84 9.44
C GLY A 131 -6.85 4.74 7.92
N LEU A 132 -5.62 4.60 7.44
CA LEU A 132 -5.29 4.69 6.02
C LEU A 132 -5.97 3.60 5.18
N LYS A 133 -6.08 2.38 5.69
CA LYS A 133 -6.72 1.26 5.01
C LYS A 133 -8.21 1.54 4.77
N THR A 134 -8.90 2.11 5.77
CA THR A 134 -10.31 2.51 5.62
C THR A 134 -10.47 3.69 4.66
N ALA A 135 -9.61 4.71 4.74
CA ALA A 135 -9.63 5.84 3.82
C ALA A 135 -9.48 5.39 2.35
N ILE A 136 -8.55 4.47 2.08
CA ILE A 136 -8.35 3.86 0.77
C ILE A 136 -9.62 3.11 0.30
N ALA A 137 -10.30 2.39 1.19
CA ALA A 137 -11.54 1.68 0.86
C ALA A 137 -12.66 2.65 0.46
N MET A 138 -12.82 3.76 1.21
CA MET A 138 -13.83 4.78 0.92
C MET A 138 -13.61 5.46 -0.44
N VAL A 139 -12.37 5.80 -0.79
CA VAL A 139 -12.04 6.36 -2.12
C VAL A 139 -12.45 5.39 -3.24
N ARG A 140 -12.21 4.08 -3.06
CA ARG A 140 -12.57 3.05 -4.04
C ARG A 140 -14.08 2.89 -4.18
N GLU A 141 -14.81 2.96 -3.08
CA GLU A 141 -16.27 2.89 -3.07
C GLU A 141 -16.91 4.09 -3.79
N ARG A 142 -16.48 5.32 -3.44
CA ARG A 142 -16.93 6.54 -4.11
C ARG A 142 -16.72 6.48 -5.63
N ARG A 143 -15.58 5.93 -6.07
CA ARG A 143 -15.30 5.73 -7.50
C ARG A 143 -16.26 4.74 -8.15
N ARG A 144 -16.49 3.58 -7.52
CA ARG A 144 -17.43 2.58 -8.07
C ARG A 144 -18.83 3.17 -8.26
N ASN A 145 -19.29 3.95 -7.28
CA ASN A 145 -20.59 4.59 -7.35
C ASN A 145 -20.66 5.67 -8.45
N LYS A 146 -19.58 6.42 -8.69
CA LYS A 146 -19.52 7.38 -9.82
C LYS A 146 -19.50 6.74 -11.20
N VAL A 147 -19.06 5.48 -11.33
CA VAL A 147 -19.03 4.76 -12.62
C VAL A 147 -20.36 4.04 -12.88
N ALA A 148 -21.15 3.80 -11.83
CA ALA A 148 -22.44 3.11 -11.91
C ALA A 148 -23.63 4.05 -12.18
N VAL A 149 -23.40 5.37 -12.24
CA VAL A 149 -24.37 6.44 -12.55
C VAL A 149 -24.02 6.99 -13.91
#